data_AF-A0A2V7PV96-F1
#
_entry.id   AF-A0A2V7PV96-F1
#
_cell.length_a   1.000
_cell.length_b   1.000
_cell.length_c   1.000
_cell.angle_alpha   90.00
_cell.angle_beta   90.00
_cell.angle_gamma   90.00
#
_symmetry.space_group_name_H-M   'P 1'
#
loop_
_entity.id
_entity.type
_entity.pdbx_description
1 polymer ?
#
loop_
_entity_poly.entity_id
_entity_poly.type
_entity_poly.pdbx_seq_one_letter_code
_entity_poly.pdbx_strand_id
1 'polypeptide(L)'
;SPRTTIEEVEALGPELILVAPCGFDLARAGREYAAFEEAVRKAGGRPPSAWGAPVWLIDGNAFTSRPGPRVVDGAERIAGALSGRGQEGIRRWRVR
;
A
#
# COMPACT_ATOMS: atom_id res chain seq x y z
N SER A 1 -6.32 14.49 7.16
CA SER A 1 -5.29 14.41 6.11
C SER A 1 -5.71 15.27 4.94
N PRO A 2 -4.82 16.09 4.35
CA PRO A 2 -5.10 16.72 3.06
C PRO A 2 -5.33 15.64 1.98
N ARG A 3 -6.06 16.02 0.91
CA ARG A 3 -6.16 15.21 -0.30
C ARG A 3 -5.05 15.61 -1.25
N THR A 4 -4.57 14.67 -2.05
CA THR A 4 -3.51 14.84 -3.05
C THR A 4 -3.86 13.99 -4.27
N THR A 5 -3.25 14.27 -5.42
CA THR A 5 -3.41 13.46 -6.62
C THR A 5 -2.33 12.39 -6.73
N ILE A 6 -2.51 11.44 -7.63
CA ILE A 6 -1.54 10.36 -7.79
C ILE A 6 -0.26 10.86 -8.49
N GLU A 7 -0.39 11.88 -9.34
CA GLU A 7 0.71 12.57 -10.02
C GLU A 7 1.58 13.34 -9.01
N GLU A 8 0.96 13.98 -8.01
CA GLU A 8 1.68 14.63 -6.91
C GLU A 8 2.49 13.61 -6.09
N VAL A 9 1.93 12.41 -5.86
CA VAL A 9 2.64 11.32 -5.17
C VAL A 9 3.77 10.75 -6.05
N GLU A 10 3.57 10.60 -7.36
CA GLU A 10 4.60 10.16 -8.31
C GLU A 10 5.79 11.14 -8.33
N ALA A 11 5.50 12.44 -8.32
CA ALA A 11 6.50 13.51 -8.35
C ALA A 11 7.43 13.53 -7.12
N LEU A 12 7.06 12.88 -6.01
CA LEU A 12 7.93 12.71 -4.85
C LEU A 12 9.08 11.70 -5.08
N GLY A 13 9.04 10.92 -6.17
CA GLY A 13 10.05 9.92 -6.47
C GLY A 13 10.16 8.83 -5.39
N PRO A 14 9.07 8.14 -5.02
CA PRO A 14 9.08 7.22 -3.90
C PRO A 14 9.98 6.01 -4.15
N GLU A 15 10.80 5.64 -3.17
CA GLU A 15 11.56 4.39 -3.18
C GLU A 15 10.71 3.17 -2.82
N LEU A 16 9.57 3.38 -2.15
CA LEU A 16 8.60 2.36 -1.77
C LEU A 16 7.24 2.99 -1.51
N ILE A 17 6.17 2.25 -1.80
CA ILE A 17 4.78 2.69 -1.57
C ILE A 17 4.11 1.69 -0.63
N LEU A 18 3.67 2.17 0.53
CA LEU A 18 2.87 1.39 1.47
C LEU A 18 1.40 1.83 1.38
N VAL A 19 0.53 0.89 1.03
CA VAL A 19 -0.92 1.10 0.97
C VAL A 19 -1.52 0.49 2.22
N ALA A 20 -2.04 1.35 3.11
CA ALA A 20 -2.59 0.99 4.41
C ALA A 20 -4.03 1.51 4.59
N PRO A 21 -5.02 0.98 3.83
CA PRO A 21 -6.39 1.49 3.88
C PRO A 21 -7.04 1.15 5.24
N CYS A 22 -7.57 2.16 5.92
CA CYS A 22 -8.16 1.99 7.25
C CYS A 22 -9.36 1.05 7.22
N GLY A 23 -9.41 0.11 8.17
CA GLY A 23 -10.53 -0.83 8.31
C GLY A 23 -10.60 -1.93 7.24
N PHE A 24 -9.59 -2.08 6.37
CA PHE A 24 -9.54 -3.15 5.38
C PHE A 24 -8.57 -4.24 5.82
N ASP A 25 -8.99 -5.50 5.69
CA ASP A 25 -8.07 -6.63 5.73
C ASP A 25 -7.20 -6.68 4.46
N LEU A 26 -6.15 -7.51 4.49
CA LEU A 26 -5.20 -7.62 3.38
C LEU A 26 -5.85 -8.06 2.06
N ALA A 27 -6.91 -8.89 2.11
CA ALA A 27 -7.57 -9.40 0.92
C ALA A 27 -8.41 -8.31 0.25
N ARG A 28 -9.19 -7.56 1.03
CA ARG A 28 -9.95 -6.39 0.57
C ARG A 28 -9.02 -5.31 0.06
N ALA A 29 -7.95 -4.97 0.79
CA ALA A 29 -6.95 -4.01 0.34
C ALA A 29 -6.42 -4.37 -1.06
N GLY A 30 -6.19 -5.66 -1.32
CA GLY A 30 -5.79 -6.15 -2.65
C GLY A 30 -6.83 -5.92 -3.75
N ARG A 31 -8.11 -6.21 -3.50
CA ARG A 31 -9.18 -6.01 -4.50
C ARG A 31 -9.38 -4.53 -4.82
N GLU A 32 -9.42 -3.70 -3.79
CA GLU A 32 -9.64 -2.25 -3.90
C GLU A 32 -8.45 -1.57 -4.59
N TYR A 33 -7.22 -1.99 -4.25
CA TYR A 33 -6.02 -1.50 -4.92
C TYR A 33 -5.98 -1.93 -6.41
N ALA A 34 -6.43 -3.13 -6.75
CA ALA A 34 -6.55 -3.56 -8.15
C ALA A 34 -7.49 -2.64 -8.95
N ALA A 35 -8.68 -2.38 -8.39
CA ALA A 35 -9.69 -1.51 -9.00
C ALA A 35 -9.17 -0.06 -9.14
N PHE A 36 -8.43 0.41 -8.14
CA PHE A 36 -7.75 1.70 -8.19
C PHE A 36 -6.74 1.78 -9.34
N GLU A 37 -5.86 0.78 -9.49
CA GLU A 37 -4.89 0.80 -10.60
C GLU A 37 -5.57 0.75 -11.96
N GLU A 38 -6.65 -0.03 -12.10
CA GLU A 38 -7.45 -0.07 -13.33
C GLU A 38 -8.08 1.29 -13.64
N ALA A 39 -8.62 1.98 -12.64
CA ALA A 39 -9.20 3.31 -12.80
C ALA A 39 -8.14 4.34 -13.25
N VAL A 40 -6.95 4.32 -12.65
CA VAL A 40 -5.83 5.19 -13.07
C VAL A 40 -5.45 4.91 -14.52
N ARG A 41 -5.31 3.64 -14.92
CA ARG A 41 -5.01 3.27 -16.31
C ARG A 41 -6.09 3.75 -17.28
N LYS A 42 -7.38 3.57 -16.94
CA LYS A 42 -8.51 4.02 -17.79
C LYS A 42 -8.58 5.54 -17.95
N ALA A 43 -8.13 6.28 -16.93
CA ALA A 43 -8.01 7.73 -17.01
C ALA A 43 -6.76 8.21 -17.80
N GLY A 44 -5.96 7.28 -18.34
CA GLY A 44 -4.73 7.60 -19.07
C GLY A 44 -3.51 7.85 -18.17
N GLY A 45 -3.63 7.64 -16.85
CA GLY A 45 -2.56 7.83 -15.89
C GLY A 45 -1.66 6.59 -15.73
N ARG A 46 -0.51 6.78 -15.07
CA ARG A 46 0.38 5.69 -14.67
C ARG A 46 0.08 5.28 -13.23
N PRO A 47 -0.36 4.02 -12.98
CA PRO A 47 -0.62 3.56 -11.63
C PRO A 47 0.69 3.33 -10.86
N PRO A 48 0.66 3.26 -9.52
CA PRO A 48 1.88 3.17 -8.73
C PRO A 48 2.74 1.94 -9.00
N SER A 49 2.16 0.81 -9.42
CA SER A 49 2.94 -0.35 -9.87
C SER A 49 3.83 -0.10 -11.09
N ALA A 50 3.57 0.97 -11.86
CA ALA A 50 4.33 1.32 -13.06
C ALA A 50 5.45 2.33 -12.79
N TRP A 51 5.66 2.76 -11.54
CA TRP A 51 6.64 3.79 -11.18
C TRP A 51 8.04 3.25 -10.90
N GLY A 52 8.23 1.92 -10.89
CA GLY A 52 9.49 1.27 -10.52
C GLY A 52 9.68 1.10 -9.01
N ALA A 53 8.88 1.79 -8.19
CA ALA A 53 8.82 1.59 -6.74
C ALA A 53 8.04 0.31 -6.38
N PRO A 54 8.53 -0.53 -5.43
CA PRO A 54 7.74 -1.62 -4.89
C PRO A 54 6.50 -1.10 -4.14
N VAL A 55 5.34 -1.62 -4.52
CA VAL A 55 4.10 -1.38 -3.80
C VAL A 55 3.86 -2.52 -2.81
N TRP A 56 3.54 -2.18 -1.56
CA TRP A 56 3.19 -3.10 -0.49
C TRP A 56 1.80 -2.80 0.05
N LEU A 57 1.04 -3.86 0.32
CA LEU A 57 -0.27 -3.77 0.94
C LEU A 57 -0.17 -4.33 2.36
N ILE A 58 -0.70 -3.62 3.35
CA ILE A 58 -0.80 -4.08 4.74
C ILE A 58 -2.28 -4.20 5.15
N ASP A 59 -2.58 -5.14 6.03
CA ASP A 59 -3.87 -5.20 6.73
C ASP A 59 -4.02 -3.97 7.65
N GLY A 60 -4.69 -2.94 7.13
CA GLY A 60 -4.86 -1.68 7.84
C GLY A 60 -5.81 -1.79 9.03
N ASN A 61 -6.77 -2.72 8.98
CA ASN A 61 -7.68 -2.98 10.11
C ASN A 61 -6.93 -3.55 11.33
N ALA A 62 -5.97 -4.44 11.10
CA ALA A 62 -5.25 -5.14 12.16
C ALA A 62 -4.02 -4.37 12.68
N PHE A 63 -3.31 -3.63 11.82
CA PHE A 63 -1.97 -3.13 12.15
C PHE A 63 -1.79 -1.60 12.11
N THR A 64 -2.72 -0.83 11.53
CA THR A 64 -2.55 0.63 11.40
C THR A 64 -3.71 1.47 11.95
N SER A 65 -4.90 0.89 12.11
CA SER A 65 -6.12 1.66 12.47
C SER A 65 -6.52 1.55 13.96
N ARG A 66 -5.99 0.58 14.71
CA ARG A 66 -6.38 0.33 16.10
C ARG A 66 -5.19 0.59 17.04
N PRO A 67 -5.19 1.67 17.83
CA PRO A 67 -4.15 1.90 18.83
C PRO A 67 -4.28 0.84 19.93
N GLY A 68 -3.26 0.00 20.08
CA GLY A 68 -3.27 -1.15 21.00
C GLY A 68 -1.92 -1.89 20.94
N PRO A 69 -1.80 -3.08 21.55
CA PRO A 69 -0.53 -3.82 21.63
C PRO A 69 0.09 -4.14 20.26
N ARG A 70 -0.70 -4.08 19.18
CA ARG A 70 -0.29 -4.39 17.81
C ARG A 70 0.45 -3.27 17.08
N VAL A 71 0.72 -2.14 17.74
CA VAL A 71 1.54 -1.06 17.13
C VAL A 71 2.95 -1.57 16.83
N VAL A 72 3.54 -2.34 17.75
CA VAL A 72 4.86 -2.97 17.54
C VAL A 72 4.77 -3.97 16.39
N ASP A 73 3.76 -4.84 16.40
CA ASP A 73 3.52 -5.81 15.32
C ASP A 73 3.38 -5.14 13.93
N GLY A 74 2.72 -3.98 13.88
CA GLY A 74 2.58 -3.19 12.66
C GLY A 74 3.89 -2.57 12.20
N ALA A 75 4.67 -2.02 13.13
CA ALA A 75 5.99 -1.44 12.84
C ALA A 75 6.96 -2.50 12.29
N GLU A 76 6.97 -3.71 12.86
CA GLU A 76 7.81 -4.82 12.39
C GLU A 76 7.48 -5.23 10.94
N ARG A 77 6.19 -5.26 10.59
CA ARG A 77 5.73 -5.53 9.22
C ARG A 77 6.23 -4.49 8.24
N ILE A 78 6.12 -3.22 8.60
CA ILE A 78 6.60 -2.10 7.79
C ILE A 78 8.12 -2.17 7.61
N ALA A 79 8.86 -2.46 8.68
CA ALA A 79 10.31 -2.66 8.61
C ALA A 79 10.70 -3.84 7.69
N GLY A 80 9.94 -4.93 7.74
CA GLY A 80 10.06 -6.05 6.80
C GLY A 80 9.90 -5.61 5.34
N ALA A 81 8.84 -4.87 5.03
CA ALA A 81 8.57 -4.36 3.68
C ALA A 81 9.66 -3.39 3.18
N LEU A 82 10.14 -2.49 4.03
CA LEU A 82 11.29 -1.61 3.73
C LEU A 82 12.55 -2.40 3.39
N SER A 83 12.72 -3.58 3.98
CA SER A 83 13.81 -4.51 3.67
C SER A 83 13.50 -5.49 2.52
N GLY A 84 12.38 -5.32 1.82
CA GLY A 84 11.95 -6.19 0.73
C GLY A 84 11.37 -7.55 1.15
N ARG A 85 11.09 -7.77 2.45
CA ARG A 85 10.57 -9.03 3.00
C ARG A 85 9.08 -8.96 3.30
N GLY A 86 8.32 -9.95 2.82
CA GLY A 86 6.91 -10.12 3.16
C GLY A 86 6.71 -11.05 4.35
N GLN A 87 5.59 -10.87 5.04
CA GLN A 87 5.17 -11.70 6.18
C GLN A 87 3.64 -11.67 6.31
N GLU A 88 3.07 -12.44 7.23
CA GLU A 88 1.62 -12.46 7.42
C GLU A 88 1.08 -11.03 7.70
N GLY A 89 0.02 -10.66 6.99
CA GLY A 89 -0.61 -9.34 7.13
C GLY A 89 0.04 -8.22 6.31
N ILE A 90 1.14 -8.47 5.58
CA ILE A 90 1.72 -7.51 4.64
C ILE A 90 2.31 -8.22 3.42
N ARG A 91 1.98 -7.79 2.19
CA ARG A 91 2.47 -8.43 0.97
C ARG A 91 2.84 -7.44 -0.12
N ARG A 92 3.83 -7.82 -0.93
CA ARG A 92 4.17 -7.07 -2.13
C ARG A 92 3.06 -7.22 -3.17
N TRP A 93 2.60 -6.10 -3.71
CA TRP A 93 1.70 -6.09 -4.84
C TRP A 93 2.43 -6.60 -6.08
N ARG A 94 1.77 -7.47 -6.84
CA ARG A 94 2.23 -7.93 -8.14
C ARG A 94 1.10 -7.74 -9.12
N VAL A 95 1.41 -7.04 -10.22
CA VAL A 95 0.50 -6.94 -11.37
C VAL A 95 0.31 -8.34 -11.92
N ARG A 96 -0.96 -8.74 -12.10
CA ARG A 96 -1.30 -9.97 -12.82
C ARG A 96 -1.34 -9.70 -14.31
#